data_AF-A0A1B6KWT7-F1
#
_entry.id   AF-A0A1B6KWT7-F1
#
_cell.length_a   1.000
_cell.length_b   1.000
_cell.length_c   1.000
_cell.angle_alpha   90.00
_cell.angle_beta   90.00
_cell.angle_gamma   90.00
#
_symmetry.space_group_name_H-M   'P 1'
#
loop_
_entity.id
_entity.type
_entity.pdbx_description
1 polymer ?
#
loop_
_entity_poly.entity_id
_entity_poly.type
_entity_poly.pdbx_seq_one_letter_code
_entity_poly.pdbx_strand_id
1 'polypeptide(L)'
;MRFNHTKRLKVDDSNAKRLQPMLKPHHAKALRFLVLSEPCSLTQGTEIEEIGYAELNLMEEMVQKNQDVISTELPVYDTQNQLMGTLSVTVIGNSTLQSYMDKQSLQS
;
A
#
# COMPACT_ATOMS: atom_id res chain seq x y z
N MET A 1 -12.22 6.13 -13.87
CA MET A 1 -13.04 5.18 -13.06
C MET A 1 -12.93 5.58 -11.59
N ARG A 2 -14.01 5.50 -10.80
CA ARG A 2 -13.98 5.79 -9.34
C ARG A 2 -14.42 4.55 -8.59
N PHE A 3 -13.54 3.98 -7.77
CA PHE A 3 -13.84 2.80 -6.96
C PHE A 3 -14.48 3.17 -5.61
N ASN A 4 -14.17 4.35 -5.05
CA ASN A 4 -14.64 4.84 -3.74
C ASN A 4 -14.61 3.75 -2.63
N HIS A 5 -13.62 2.87 -2.67
CA HIS A 5 -13.47 1.78 -1.73
C HIS A 5 -12.74 2.27 -0.48
N THR A 6 -13.23 1.90 0.71
CA THR A 6 -12.55 2.17 1.98
C THR A 6 -12.42 0.88 2.76
N LYS A 7 -11.18 0.55 3.15
CA LYS A 7 -10.89 -0.56 4.05
C LYS A 7 -10.21 -0.02 5.30
N ARG A 8 -10.77 -0.34 6.47
CA ARG A 8 -10.11 -0.08 7.77
C ARG A 8 -9.45 -1.37 8.24
N LEU A 9 -8.17 -1.27 8.57
CA LEU A 9 -7.41 -2.36 9.17
C LEU A 9 -7.13 -1.97 10.62
N LYS A 10 -7.65 -2.76 11.56
CA LYS A 10 -7.30 -2.58 12.97
C LYS A 10 -5.86 -3.01 13.13
N VAL A 11 -5.01 -2.13 13.64
CA VAL A 11 -3.63 -2.47 14.03
C VAL A 11 -3.58 -2.57 15.55
N ASP A 12 -3.25 -3.74 16.06
CA ASP A 12 -3.04 -4.03 17.48
C ASP A 12 -1.70 -4.74 17.67
N ASP A 13 -1.27 -4.95 18.92
CA ASP A 13 0.05 -5.54 19.20
C ASP A 13 0.23 -6.95 18.59
N SER A 14 -0.87 -7.66 18.27
CA SER A 14 -0.83 -8.99 17.66
C SER A 14 -0.51 -8.95 16.16
N ASN A 15 -0.95 -7.89 15.45
CA ASN A 15 -0.77 -7.77 14.00
C ASN A 15 0.15 -6.62 13.59
N ALA A 16 0.57 -5.76 14.52
CA ALA A 16 1.58 -4.72 14.31
C ALA A 16 2.92 -5.32 13.84
N LYS A 17 3.22 -6.57 14.25
CA LYS A 17 4.36 -7.35 13.74
C LYS A 17 4.34 -7.53 12.22
N ARG A 18 3.17 -7.49 11.57
CA ARG A 18 3.05 -7.60 10.11
C ARG A 18 3.49 -6.32 9.39
N LEU A 19 3.51 -5.19 10.08
CA LEU A 19 4.03 -3.92 9.59
C LEU A 19 5.55 -3.80 9.79
N GLN A 20 6.14 -4.59 10.71
CA GLN A 20 7.59 -4.57 10.98
C GLN A 20 8.47 -4.65 9.75
N PRO A 21 8.23 -5.56 8.79
CA PRO A 21 9.08 -5.66 7.61
C PRO A 21 9.08 -4.34 6.84
N MET A 22 7.93 -3.69 6.65
CA MET A 22 7.82 -2.46 5.87
C MET A 22 8.55 -1.27 6.49
N LEU A 23 8.87 -1.34 7.78
CA LEU A 23 9.52 -0.27 8.54
C LEU A 23 11.04 -0.48 8.71
N LYS A 24 11.58 -1.62 8.26
CA LYS A 24 13.02 -1.94 8.36
C LYS A 24 13.81 -1.41 7.16
N PRO A 25 15.11 -1.08 7.33
CA PRO A 25 15.94 -0.52 6.25
C PRO A 25 16.09 -1.41 5.01
N HIS A 26 16.04 -2.74 5.19
CA HIS A 26 16.36 -3.74 4.16
C HIS A 26 15.16 -4.54 3.64
N HIS A 27 13.94 -4.02 3.81
CA HIS A 27 12.72 -4.70 3.38
C HIS A 27 11.90 -3.79 2.47
N ALA A 28 10.96 -4.37 1.71
CA ALA A 28 10.06 -3.60 0.87
C ALA A 28 9.24 -2.64 1.74
N LYS A 29 9.55 -1.34 1.65
CA LYS A 29 8.87 -0.25 2.37
C LYS A 29 7.57 0.19 1.68
N ALA A 30 7.26 -0.44 0.54
CA ALA A 30 6.18 -0.09 -0.34
C ALA A 30 4.91 -0.88 0.00
N LEU A 31 3.82 -0.16 0.26
CA LEU A 31 2.47 -0.69 0.09
C LEU A 31 2.22 -0.78 -1.42
N ARG A 32 2.09 -2.00 -1.95
CA ARG A 32 1.81 -2.24 -3.36
C ARG A 32 0.32 -2.45 -3.60
N PHE A 33 -0.23 -1.71 -4.53
CA PHE A 33 -1.58 -1.88 -5.07
C PHE A 33 -1.48 -2.65 -6.38
N LEU A 34 -2.26 -3.73 -6.52
CA LEU A 34 -2.32 -4.50 -7.76
C LEU A 34 -3.61 -4.14 -8.50
N VAL A 35 -3.48 -3.91 -9.80
CA VAL A 35 -4.60 -3.78 -10.73
C VAL A 35 -4.81 -5.14 -11.36
N LEU A 36 -5.98 -5.71 -11.13
CA LEU A 36 -6.35 -7.03 -11.60
C LEU A 36 -7.43 -6.90 -12.68
N SER A 37 -7.28 -7.67 -13.76
CA SER A 37 -8.35 -7.88 -14.74
C SER A 37 -9.23 -9.02 -14.26
N GLU A 38 -10.47 -8.72 -13.93
CA GLU A 38 -11.49 -9.74 -13.65
C GLU A 38 -12.15 -10.13 -14.98
N PRO A 39 -12.11 -11.42 -15.37
CA PRO A 39 -12.73 -11.84 -16.60
C PRO A 39 -14.26 -11.69 -16.56
N CYS A 40 -14.85 -11.28 -17.67
CA CYS A 40 -16.29 -11.27 -17.82
C CYS A 40 -16.86 -12.67 -17.54
N SER A 41 -17.87 -12.77 -16.67
CA SER A 41 -18.50 -14.03 -16.25
C SER A 41 -19.09 -14.89 -17.38
N LEU A 42 -19.13 -14.36 -18.60
CA LEU A 42 -19.55 -15.06 -19.82
C LEU A 42 -18.46 -15.96 -20.43
N THR A 43 -17.19 -15.77 -20.08
CA THR A 43 -16.09 -16.65 -20.50
C THR A 43 -15.76 -17.62 -19.37
N GLN A 44 -16.15 -18.88 -19.52
CA GLN A 44 -15.71 -19.94 -18.60
C GLN A 44 -14.22 -20.23 -18.82
N GLY A 45 -13.42 -20.19 -17.75
CA GLY A 45 -12.03 -20.65 -17.75
C GLY A 45 -10.94 -19.56 -17.83
N THR A 46 -11.29 -18.28 -17.80
CA THR A 46 -10.29 -17.20 -17.69
C THR A 46 -9.89 -16.98 -16.23
N GLU A 47 -8.59 -16.87 -15.99
CA GLU A 47 -8.02 -16.60 -14.66
C GLU A 47 -7.98 -15.10 -14.37
N ILE A 48 -7.89 -14.73 -13.09
CA ILE A 48 -7.63 -13.33 -12.69
C ILE A 48 -6.20 -13.01 -13.05
N GLU A 49 -5.99 -11.98 -13.86
CA GLU A 49 -4.66 -11.57 -14.33
C GLU A 49 -4.22 -10.26 -13.67
N GLU A 50 -2.97 -10.19 -13.23
CA GLU A 50 -2.33 -8.93 -12.84
C GLU A 50 -1.98 -8.14 -14.09
N ILE A 51 -2.59 -6.96 -14.24
CA ILE A 51 -2.38 -6.09 -15.40
C ILE A 51 -1.52 -4.87 -15.07
N GLY A 52 -1.30 -4.59 -13.78
CA GLY A 52 -0.39 -3.53 -13.36
C GLY A 52 -0.32 -3.34 -11.86
N TYR A 53 0.54 -2.42 -11.43
CA TYR A 53 0.78 -2.13 -10.03
C TYR A 53 1.11 -0.66 -9.77
N ALA A 54 0.87 -0.20 -8.55
CA ALA A 54 1.33 1.08 -8.02
C ALA A 54 1.95 0.88 -6.64
N GLU A 55 2.93 1.69 -6.28
CA GLU A 55 3.66 1.56 -5.02
C GLU A 55 3.63 2.85 -4.20
N LEU A 56 3.45 2.71 -2.89
CA LEU A 56 3.53 3.80 -1.92
C LEU A 56 4.53 3.47 -0.83
N ASN A 57 5.66 4.18 -0.77
CA ASN A 57 6.64 4.03 0.28
C ASN A 57 6.15 4.65 1.60
N LEU A 58 5.64 3.84 2.53
CA LEU A 58 5.05 4.34 3.78
C LEU A 58 6.09 5.03 4.69
N MET A 59 7.34 4.60 4.63
CA MET A 59 8.40 5.22 5.44
C MET A 59 8.69 6.64 4.98
N GLU A 60 8.78 6.86 3.68
CA GLU A 60 9.06 8.18 3.11
C GLU A 60 7.83 9.08 3.14
N GLU A 61 6.68 8.54 2.74
CA GLU A 61 5.47 9.34 2.54
C GLU A 61 4.71 9.63 3.83
N MET A 62 4.81 8.75 4.84
CA MET A 62 4.12 8.94 6.13
C MET A 62 5.08 9.14 7.29
N VAL A 63 6.04 8.24 7.49
CA VAL A 63 6.88 8.27 8.72
C VAL A 63 7.83 9.46 8.73
N GLN A 64 8.62 9.66 7.67
CA GLN A 64 9.59 10.74 7.58
C GLN A 64 8.93 12.11 7.46
N LYS A 65 7.84 12.21 6.70
CA LYS A 65 7.04 13.44 6.55
C LYS A 65 6.10 13.70 7.74
N ASN A 66 5.98 12.73 8.64
CA ASN A 66 5.10 12.75 9.82
C ASN A 66 3.65 13.19 9.50
N GLN A 67 3.06 12.58 8.47
CA GLN A 67 1.72 12.92 8.00
C GLN A 67 0.97 11.73 7.41
N ASP A 68 -0.35 11.84 7.32
CA ASP A 68 -1.15 10.91 6.53
C ASP A 68 -1.03 11.21 5.02
N VAL A 69 -1.25 10.21 4.18
CA VAL A 69 -1.28 10.35 2.73
C VAL A 69 -2.71 10.65 2.32
N ILE A 70 -2.98 11.83 1.77
CA ILE A 70 -4.34 12.27 1.42
C ILE A 70 -4.44 12.53 -0.07
N SER A 71 -5.31 11.77 -0.74
CA SER A 71 -5.62 11.90 -2.18
C SER A 71 -4.38 11.97 -3.10
N THR A 72 -3.31 11.25 -2.76
CA THR A 72 -2.06 11.25 -3.52
C THR A 72 -2.20 10.40 -4.77
N GLU A 73 -1.77 10.92 -5.91
CA GLU A 73 -1.73 10.18 -7.17
C GLU A 73 -0.44 9.36 -7.26
N LEU A 74 -0.59 8.06 -7.49
CA LEU A 74 0.50 7.12 -7.72
C LEU A 74 0.53 6.70 -9.18
N PRO A 75 1.70 6.66 -9.83
CA PRO A 75 1.79 6.09 -11.17
C PRO A 75 1.49 4.58 -11.11
N VAL A 76 0.68 4.12 -12.07
CA VAL A 76 0.40 2.70 -12.30
C VAL A 76 1.24 2.24 -13.46
N TYR A 77 2.01 1.17 -13.25
CA TYR A 77 2.84 0.55 -14.27
C TYR A 77 2.27 -0.81 -14.67
N ASP A 78 2.45 -1.21 -15.93
CA ASP A 78 2.17 -2.58 -16.36
C ASP A 78 3.29 -3.55 -15.91
N THR A 79 3.14 -4.82 -16.27
CA THR A 79 4.14 -5.88 -15.98
C THR A 79 5.48 -5.68 -16.69
N GLN A 80 5.57 -4.74 -17.64
CA GLN A 80 6.78 -4.36 -18.37
C GLN A 80 7.34 -3.01 -17.88
N ASN A 81 6.84 -2.49 -16.75
CA ASN A 81 7.17 -1.19 -16.17
C ASN A 81 6.80 0.03 -17.05
N GLN A 82 5.84 -0.11 -17.97
CA GLN A 82 5.33 1.01 -18.76
C GLN A 82 4.20 1.72 -18.02
N LEU A 83 4.21 3.06 -18.05
CA LEU A 83 3.19 3.87 -17.39
C LEU A 83 1.82 3.66 -18.06
N MET A 84 0.86 3.10 -17.32
CA MET A 84 -0.51 2.86 -17.76
C MET A 84 -1.48 3.97 -17.34
N GLY A 85 -1.19 4.68 -16.25
CA GLY A 85 -2.09 5.68 -15.70
C GLY A 85 -1.75 6.07 -14.26
N THR A 86 -2.76 6.55 -13.53
CA THR A 86 -2.61 6.98 -12.14
C THR A 86 -3.69 6.38 -11.23
N LEU A 87 -3.32 6.12 -9.98
CA LEU A 87 -4.18 5.67 -8.90
C LEU A 87 -4.17 6.70 -7.78
N SER A 88 -5.32 7.31 -7.48
CA SER A 88 -5.46 8.21 -6.33
C SER A 88 -5.74 7.42 -5.05
N VAL A 89 -4.91 7.58 -4.02
CA VAL A 89 -5.00 6.86 -2.75
C VAL A 89 -5.07 7.79 -1.56
N THR A 90 -5.73 7.33 -0.49
CA THR A 90 -5.68 7.94 0.84
C THR A 90 -5.32 6.86 1.85
N VAL A 91 -4.27 7.10 2.63
CA VAL A 91 -3.81 6.20 3.69
C VAL A 91 -3.70 7.00 4.99
N ILE A 92 -4.53 6.61 5.95
CA ILE A 92 -4.60 7.22 7.29
C ILE A 92 -4.04 6.22 8.29
N GLY A 93 -3.04 6.63 9.06
CA GLY A 93 -2.37 5.76 10.02
C GLY A 93 -1.02 6.26 10.52
N ASN A 94 -0.62 7.51 10.23
CA ASN A 94 0.69 8.03 10.65
C ASN A 94 0.90 7.90 12.15
N SER A 95 -0.08 8.29 12.98
CA SER A 95 0.01 8.16 14.44
C SER A 95 0.29 6.74 14.91
N THR A 96 -0.28 5.74 14.22
CA THR A 96 -0.06 4.33 14.50
C THR A 96 1.36 3.91 14.11
N LEU A 97 1.85 4.37 12.95
CA LEU A 97 3.21 4.09 12.50
C LEU A 97 4.27 4.74 13.40
N GLN A 98 4.08 6.00 13.81
CA GLN A 98 4.98 6.69 14.74
C GLN A 98 5.04 5.98 16.10
N SER A 99 3.86 5.69 16.68
CA SER A 99 3.77 4.94 17.95
C SER A 99 4.47 3.59 17.87
N TYR A 100 4.44 2.94 16.70
CA TYR A 100 5.13 1.69 16.47
C TYR A 100 6.65 1.87 16.40
N MET A 101 7.14 2.87 15.66
CA MET A 101 8.57 3.19 15.54
C MET A 101 9.20 3.54 16.89
N ASP A 102 8.49 4.33 17.71
CA ASP A 102 8.93 4.71 19.06
C ASP A 102 9.05 3.50 19.99
N LYS A 103 8.10 2.56 19.93
CA LYS A 103 8.18 1.30 20.70
C LYS A 103 9.38 0.44 20.29
N GLN A 104 9.80 0.49 19.03
CA GLN A 104 10.97 -0.27 18.55
C GLN A 104 12.29 0.36 18.98
N SER A 105 12.40 1.70 18.98
CA SER A 105 13.63 2.39 19.42
C SER A 105 13.90 2.25 20.92
N LEU A 106 12.85 2.02 21.72
CA LEU A 106 12.95 1.74 23.16
C LEU A 106 13.40 0.31 23.48
N GLN A 107 13.48 -0.59 22.49
CA GLN A 107 13.84 -2.01 22.66
C GLN A 107 15.24 -2.35 22.11
N SER A 108 15.94 -1.37 21.54
CA SER A 108 17.29 -1.46 20.96
C SER A 108 18.31 -0.71 21.80
#